data_AF-A0A1H6ZFA4-F1
#
_entry.id   AF-A0A1H6ZFA4-F1
#
_cell.length_a   1.000
_cell.length_b   1.000
_cell.length_c   1.000
_cell.angle_alpha   90.00
_cell.angle_beta   90.00
_cell.angle_gamma   90.00
#
_symmetry.space_group_name_H-M   'P 1'
#
loop_
_entity.id
_entity.type
_entity.pdbx_description
1 polymer ?
#
loop_
_entity_poly.entity_id
_entity_poly.type
_entity_poly.pdbx_seq_one_letter_code
_entity_poly.pdbx_strand_id
1 'polypeptide(L)'
;MATRLVRTIATLLTVGFAWVALAPAASAATYTVKFSGVVVCDSSSKAVTGVYVNNFHGSDGWASWTAYPGKKNAALYSFTTKASRSNPTIRLDIGCGGTTKSWEKNLRTPNFTVKNGSVDNRRCRTASANKTIACYPAPAGPKTSSNWGYAGYCTWGAYSRWKSYTGYYPAIGGDARQMDDNAKAKGLYVSTVPHANSMVVFNTGTFGHVGWVTKVYFSSGKVYFDYVDMNGGSTWVNEADGITNMFNKWSTKTKKAWNTANQAFIVAPD
;
A
#
# COMPACT_ATOMS: atom_id res chain seq x y z
N MET A 1 -80.46 32.70 58.66
CA MET A 1 -79.07 32.16 58.59
C MET A 1 -79.16 30.65 58.48
N ALA A 2 -79.01 30.08 57.28
CA ALA A 2 -78.88 28.63 57.10
C ALA A 2 -78.20 28.37 55.75
N THR A 3 -76.89 28.20 55.79
CA THR A 3 -76.03 27.92 54.64
C THR A 3 -76.05 26.41 54.38
N ARG A 4 -76.67 25.95 53.28
CA ARG A 4 -76.57 24.56 52.83
C ARG A 4 -75.41 24.40 51.86
N LEU A 5 -74.41 23.65 52.30
CA LEU A 5 -73.18 23.32 51.59
C LEU A 5 -73.44 22.10 50.68
N VAL A 6 -73.45 22.30 49.36
CA VAL A 6 -73.48 21.21 48.38
C VAL A 6 -72.04 20.80 48.09
N ARG A 7 -71.66 19.57 48.47
CA ARG A 7 -70.34 18.98 48.16
C ARG A 7 -70.44 18.21 46.84
N THR A 8 -69.85 18.76 45.78
CA THR A 8 -69.63 18.06 44.51
C THR A 8 -68.28 17.35 44.57
N ILE A 9 -68.29 16.01 44.59
CA ILE A 9 -67.08 15.19 44.54
C ILE A 9 -66.74 14.97 43.06
N ALA A 10 -65.69 15.64 42.58
CA ALA A 10 -65.13 15.42 41.25
C ALA A 10 -64.05 14.32 41.33
N THR A 11 -64.39 13.12 40.88
CA THR A 11 -63.45 12.00 40.77
C THR A 11 -62.55 12.22 39.56
N LEU A 12 -61.32 12.72 39.79
CA LEU A 12 -60.29 12.83 38.76
C LEU A 12 -59.75 11.43 38.42
N LEU A 13 -60.08 10.91 37.23
CA LEU A 13 -59.40 9.76 36.64
C LEU A 13 -58.06 10.22 36.05
N THR A 14 -56.96 10.01 36.77
CA THR A 14 -55.60 10.15 36.24
C THR A 14 -55.26 8.94 35.37
N VAL A 15 -55.38 9.07 34.06
CA VAL A 15 -54.81 8.12 33.08
C VAL A 15 -53.30 8.34 33.07
N GLY A 16 -52.57 7.48 33.78
CA GLY A 16 -51.10 7.48 33.79
C GLY A 16 -50.56 7.05 32.42
N PHE A 17 -50.24 8.01 31.56
CA PHE A 17 -49.41 7.76 30.38
C PHE A 17 -47.98 7.47 30.85
N ALA A 18 -47.63 6.19 30.91
CA ALA A 18 -46.24 5.77 31.06
C ALA A 18 -45.49 6.21 29.80
N TRP A 19 -44.71 7.29 29.93
CA TRP A 19 -43.75 7.68 28.91
C TRP A 19 -42.68 6.59 28.82
N VAL A 20 -42.83 5.70 27.85
CA VAL A 20 -41.76 4.77 27.48
C VAL A 20 -40.66 5.64 26.86
N ALA A 21 -39.66 5.98 27.67
CA ALA A 21 -38.45 6.63 27.18
C ALA A 21 -37.77 5.66 26.21
N LEU A 22 -37.90 5.91 24.90
CA LEU A 22 -37.16 5.19 23.88
C LEU A 22 -35.68 5.44 24.13
N ALA A 23 -34.96 4.38 24.54
CA ALA A 23 -33.52 4.46 24.66
C ALA A 23 -32.93 4.90 23.30
N PRO A 24 -31.99 5.86 23.28
CA PRO A 24 -31.36 6.28 22.04
C PRO A 24 -30.73 5.06 21.35
N ALA A 25 -30.94 4.94 20.05
CA ALA A 25 -30.36 3.86 19.26
C ALA A 25 -28.84 3.87 19.46
N ALA A 26 -28.28 2.70 19.83
CA ALA A 26 -26.85 2.54 20.00
C ALA A 26 -26.15 2.94 18.69
N SER A 27 -25.35 4.01 18.73
CA SER A 27 -24.59 4.46 17.57
C SER A 27 -23.45 3.49 17.32
N ALA A 28 -23.44 2.86 16.14
CA ALA A 28 -22.37 1.96 15.75
C ALA A 28 -21.04 2.74 15.63
N ALA A 29 -19.96 2.18 16.20
CA ALA A 29 -18.63 2.76 16.11
C ALA A 29 -18.22 2.93 14.64
N THR A 30 -17.76 4.14 14.29
CA THR A 30 -17.29 4.46 12.94
C THR A 30 -15.78 4.71 12.97
N TYR A 31 -15.05 4.01 12.10
CA TYR A 31 -13.60 4.10 11.96
C TYR A 31 -13.23 4.81 10.67
N THR A 32 -12.20 5.67 10.72
CA THR A 32 -11.60 6.25 9.52
C THR A 32 -10.35 5.46 9.15
N VAL A 33 -10.33 4.87 7.96
CA VAL A 33 -9.22 4.03 7.48
C VAL A 33 -8.64 4.67 6.23
N LYS A 34 -7.34 4.96 6.28
CA LYS A 34 -6.55 5.47 5.14
C LYS A 34 -5.62 4.37 4.63
N PHE A 35 -5.52 4.18 3.33
CA PHE A 35 -4.54 3.28 2.72
C PHE A 35 -4.14 3.78 1.34
N SER A 36 -3.03 3.27 0.83
CA SER A 36 -2.44 3.69 -0.44
C SER A 36 -1.70 2.54 -1.11
N GLY A 37 -1.21 2.74 -2.31
CA GLY A 37 -0.31 1.80 -2.95
C GLY A 37 -0.07 2.13 -4.41
N VAL A 38 0.53 1.19 -5.12
CA VAL A 38 0.75 1.31 -6.56
C VAL A 38 -0.03 0.22 -7.27
N VAL A 39 -0.77 0.60 -8.31
CA VAL A 39 -1.41 -0.33 -9.25
C VAL A 39 -0.65 -0.34 -10.57
N VAL A 40 -0.46 -1.51 -11.16
CA VAL A 40 0.22 -1.66 -12.46
C VAL A 40 -0.61 -2.54 -13.41
N CYS A 41 -0.97 -1.99 -14.56
CA CYS A 41 -1.62 -2.69 -15.67
C CYS A 41 -0.56 -3.32 -16.60
N ASP A 42 -0.09 -4.52 -16.25
CA ASP A 42 0.97 -5.20 -17.02
C ASP A 42 0.50 -5.80 -18.34
N SER A 43 -0.77 -6.20 -18.39
CA SER A 43 -1.36 -7.05 -19.42
C SER A 43 -1.30 -6.52 -20.85
N SER A 44 -1.02 -5.23 -21.02
CA SER A 44 -1.32 -4.54 -22.27
C SER A 44 -0.59 -3.21 -22.45
N SER A 45 0.33 -2.86 -21.54
CA SER A 45 0.95 -1.52 -21.46
C SER A 45 -0.09 -0.39 -21.44
N LYS A 46 -1.35 -0.70 -21.11
CA LYS A 46 -2.46 0.25 -21.14
C LYS A 46 -2.36 1.15 -19.93
N ALA A 47 -2.80 2.38 -20.12
CA ALA A 47 -2.82 3.35 -19.03
C ALA A 47 -3.74 2.87 -17.90
N VAL A 48 -3.35 3.15 -16.65
CA VAL A 48 -4.31 3.13 -15.55
C VAL A 48 -5.29 4.29 -15.79
N THR A 49 -6.57 3.98 -15.85
CA THR A 49 -7.65 4.95 -16.14
C THR A 49 -8.58 5.15 -14.96
N GLY A 50 -8.41 4.39 -13.88
CA GLY A 50 -9.13 4.59 -12.64
C GLY A 50 -8.85 3.51 -11.60
N VAL A 51 -9.11 3.86 -10.35
CA VAL A 51 -9.09 2.93 -9.20
C VAL A 51 -10.34 3.18 -8.38
N TYR A 52 -11.24 2.20 -8.35
CA TYR A 52 -12.47 2.23 -7.56
C TYR A 52 -12.35 1.24 -6.39
N VAL A 53 -12.76 1.67 -5.21
CA VAL A 53 -12.73 0.88 -3.98
C VAL A 53 -14.14 0.45 -3.63
N ASN A 54 -14.35 -0.86 -3.52
CA ASN A 54 -15.55 -1.45 -2.91
C ASN A 54 -15.21 -1.77 -1.45
N ASN A 55 -15.86 -1.14 -0.49
CA ASN A 55 -15.72 -1.35 0.94
C ASN A 55 -16.93 -2.10 1.50
N PHE A 56 -16.75 -3.37 1.83
CA PHE A 56 -17.82 -4.24 2.33
C PHE A 56 -18.27 -3.93 3.76
N HIS A 57 -17.68 -2.93 4.41
CA HIS A 57 -18.01 -2.50 5.76
C HIS A 57 -18.22 -0.98 5.85
N GLY A 58 -18.47 -0.30 4.74
CA GLY A 58 -18.57 1.15 4.72
C GLY A 58 -18.93 1.72 3.36
N SER A 59 -18.40 2.90 3.07
CA SER A 59 -18.65 3.58 1.80
C SER A 59 -17.62 3.21 0.74
N ASP A 60 -18.11 2.80 -0.42
CA ASP A 60 -17.36 2.67 -1.65
C ASP A 60 -16.94 4.04 -2.21
N GLY A 61 -16.01 4.07 -3.15
CA GLY A 61 -15.70 5.29 -3.88
C GLY A 61 -14.48 5.24 -4.78
N TRP A 62 -14.28 6.34 -5.50
CA TRP A 62 -13.11 6.55 -6.34
C TRP A 62 -11.89 6.91 -5.48
N ALA A 63 -10.79 6.18 -5.66
CA ALA A 63 -9.51 6.56 -5.07
C ALA A 63 -8.94 7.80 -5.76
N SER A 64 -8.18 8.60 -5.03
CA SER A 64 -7.26 9.56 -5.64
C SER A 64 -6.12 8.78 -6.27
N TRP A 65 -5.76 9.06 -7.51
CA TRP A 65 -4.66 8.38 -8.18
C TRP A 65 -3.91 9.32 -9.12
N THR A 66 -2.65 8.99 -9.40
CA THR A 66 -1.80 9.74 -10.33
C THR A 66 -0.89 8.77 -11.07
N ALA A 67 -0.94 8.82 -12.41
CA ALA A 67 -0.09 8.00 -13.26
C ALA A 67 1.38 8.41 -13.14
N TYR A 68 2.30 7.44 -13.24
CA TYR A 68 3.73 7.74 -13.25
C TYR A 68 4.13 8.43 -14.56
N PRO A 69 4.93 9.52 -14.52
CA PRO A 69 5.46 10.15 -15.72
C PRO A 69 6.21 9.15 -16.59
N GLY A 70 5.88 9.09 -17.88
CA GLY A 70 6.47 8.13 -18.82
C GLY A 70 6.08 6.66 -18.63
N LYS A 71 5.32 6.32 -17.58
CA LYS A 71 4.85 4.96 -17.27
C LYS A 71 3.35 4.97 -16.99
N LYS A 72 2.56 5.28 -18.02
CA LYS A 72 1.10 5.43 -17.90
C LYS A 72 0.40 4.17 -17.38
N ASN A 73 1.01 2.99 -17.56
CA ASN A 73 0.49 1.72 -17.08
C ASN A 73 0.68 1.49 -15.57
N ALA A 74 1.27 2.44 -14.84
CA ALA A 74 1.35 2.41 -13.39
C ALA A 74 0.78 3.70 -12.79
N ALA A 75 0.16 3.60 -11.63
CA ALA A 75 -0.33 4.75 -10.88
C ALA A 75 -0.16 4.55 -9.37
N LEU A 76 0.20 5.63 -8.68
CA LEU A 76 0.09 5.72 -7.23
C LEU A 76 -1.36 6.07 -6.89
N TYR A 77 -1.95 5.39 -5.91
CA TYR A 77 -3.31 5.68 -5.45
C TYR A 77 -3.37 5.81 -3.93
N SER A 78 -4.41 6.50 -3.45
CA SER A 78 -4.76 6.60 -2.04
C SER A 78 -6.26 6.72 -1.85
N PHE A 79 -6.78 6.14 -0.77
CA PHE A 79 -8.19 6.21 -0.41
C PHE A 79 -8.36 6.39 1.10
N THR A 80 -9.40 7.13 1.47
CA THR A 80 -9.84 7.30 2.85
C THR A 80 -11.31 6.89 2.91
N THR A 81 -11.66 5.96 3.77
CA THR A 81 -13.04 5.48 3.93
C THR A 81 -13.47 5.49 5.39
N LYS A 82 -14.78 5.64 5.60
CA LYS A 82 -15.42 5.37 6.88
C LYS A 82 -15.92 3.92 6.86
N ALA A 83 -15.70 3.18 7.95
CA ALA A 83 -16.10 1.80 8.07
C ALA A 83 -16.65 1.47 9.46
N SER A 84 -17.46 0.42 9.57
CA SER A 84 -17.93 -0.14 10.84
C SER A 84 -16.87 -0.98 11.58
N ARG A 85 -15.68 -1.14 10.99
CA ARG A 85 -14.53 -1.87 11.55
C ARG A 85 -13.22 -1.12 11.32
N SER A 86 -12.26 -1.27 12.22
CA SER A 86 -10.92 -0.68 12.09
C SER A 86 -10.07 -1.31 10.98
N ASN A 87 -10.49 -2.49 10.51
CA ASN A 87 -9.84 -3.28 9.47
C ASN A 87 -10.88 -3.78 8.43
N PRO A 88 -11.45 -2.88 7.61
CA PRO A 88 -12.48 -3.28 6.66
C PRO A 88 -11.91 -4.18 5.57
N THR A 89 -12.72 -5.17 5.18
CA THR A 89 -12.57 -5.89 3.91
C THR A 89 -12.95 -4.99 2.75
N ILE A 90 -12.08 -4.93 1.75
CA ILE A 90 -12.27 -4.16 0.52
C ILE A 90 -11.94 -4.98 -0.73
N ARG A 91 -12.27 -4.44 -1.89
CA ARG A 91 -11.82 -4.88 -3.21
C ARG A 91 -11.48 -3.67 -4.06
N LEU A 92 -10.39 -3.75 -4.84
CA LEU A 92 -10.09 -2.75 -5.86
C LEU A 92 -10.62 -3.22 -7.22
N ASP A 93 -11.28 -2.32 -7.91
CA ASP A 93 -11.61 -2.40 -9.33
C ASP A 93 -10.68 -1.39 -10.06
N ILE A 94 -9.79 -1.91 -10.91
CA ILE A 94 -8.75 -1.14 -11.62
C ILE A 94 -9.12 -1.04 -13.09
N GLY A 95 -9.25 0.19 -13.58
CA GLY A 95 -9.39 0.49 -15.00
C GLY A 95 -8.05 0.42 -15.72
N CYS A 96 -7.92 -0.50 -16.69
CA CYS A 96 -6.76 -0.60 -17.57
C CYS A 96 -7.15 -0.32 -19.02
N GLY A 97 -6.81 0.87 -19.52
CA GLY A 97 -7.19 1.38 -20.84
C GLY A 97 -8.54 2.10 -20.88
N GLY A 98 -8.86 2.70 -22.03
CA GLY A 98 -10.07 3.51 -22.23
C GLY A 98 -9.98 4.92 -21.64
N THR A 99 -11.07 5.38 -21.01
CA THR A 99 -11.18 6.70 -20.35
C THR A 99 -11.67 6.54 -18.92
N THR A 100 -11.62 7.60 -18.10
CA THR A 100 -12.13 7.59 -16.72
C THR A 100 -13.63 7.29 -16.62
N LYS A 101 -14.40 7.48 -17.71
CA LYS A 101 -15.84 7.21 -17.78
C LYS A 101 -16.18 5.87 -18.43
N SER A 102 -15.24 5.27 -19.16
CA SER A 102 -15.45 4.03 -19.89
C SER A 102 -14.12 3.27 -19.98
N TRP A 103 -13.95 2.31 -19.06
CA TRP A 103 -12.75 1.49 -18.99
C TRP A 103 -12.76 0.43 -20.09
N GLU A 104 -11.63 0.28 -20.77
CA GLU A 104 -11.43 -0.82 -21.73
C GLU A 104 -11.48 -2.18 -21.00
N LYS A 105 -10.78 -2.27 -19.86
CA LYS A 105 -10.80 -3.43 -18.96
C LYS A 105 -11.03 -2.99 -17.53
N ASN A 106 -11.95 -3.69 -16.85
CA ASN A 106 -12.11 -3.62 -15.39
C ASN A 106 -11.45 -4.87 -14.79
N LEU A 107 -10.30 -4.72 -14.14
CA LEU A 107 -9.54 -5.79 -13.51
C LEU A 107 -9.67 -5.69 -11.99
N ARG A 108 -10.01 -6.80 -11.33
CA ARG A 108 -10.32 -6.80 -9.90
C ARG A 108 -9.24 -7.45 -9.08
N THR A 109 -9.07 -7.01 -7.85
CA THR A 109 -8.37 -7.78 -6.82
C THR A 109 -9.29 -8.85 -6.24
N PRO A 110 -8.77 -9.87 -5.55
CA PRO A 110 -9.52 -10.57 -4.51
C PRO A 110 -9.99 -9.59 -3.43
N ASN A 111 -10.91 -10.02 -2.58
CA ASN A 111 -11.23 -9.28 -1.35
C ASN A 111 -10.04 -9.36 -0.38
N PHE A 112 -9.68 -8.26 0.26
CA PHE A 112 -8.59 -8.21 1.23
C PHE A 112 -8.89 -7.22 2.35
N THR A 113 -8.22 -7.38 3.49
CA THR A 113 -8.38 -6.49 4.64
C THR A 113 -7.34 -5.38 4.59
N VAL A 114 -7.76 -4.14 4.83
CA VAL A 114 -6.84 -2.99 4.99
C VAL A 114 -6.79 -2.52 6.42
N LYS A 115 -5.67 -1.91 6.81
CA LYS A 115 -5.49 -1.25 8.12
C LYS A 115 -5.21 0.22 7.89
N ASN A 116 -5.46 1.07 8.89
CA ASN A 116 -5.12 2.48 8.77
C ASN A 116 -3.59 2.66 8.57
N GLY A 117 -3.21 3.34 7.51
CA GLY A 117 -1.83 3.52 7.07
C GLY A 117 -1.25 2.38 6.24
N SER A 118 -2.02 1.33 5.88
CA SER A 118 -1.48 0.22 5.10
C SER A 118 -1.14 0.63 3.67
N VAL A 119 -0.10 -0.01 3.12
CA VAL A 119 0.26 0.05 1.71
C VAL A 119 -0.15 -1.25 1.04
N ASP A 120 -0.79 -1.18 -0.13
CA ASP A 120 -1.26 -2.33 -0.88
C ASP A 120 -0.88 -2.18 -2.37
N ASN A 121 0.18 -2.88 -2.78
CA ASN A 121 0.69 -2.86 -4.14
C ASN A 121 0.03 -3.96 -4.97
N ARG A 122 -0.51 -3.61 -6.15
CA ARG A 122 -1.21 -4.54 -7.01
C ARG A 122 -0.65 -4.55 -8.42
N ARG A 123 -0.42 -5.77 -8.91
CA ARG A 123 -0.03 -6.07 -10.29
C ARG A 123 -1.20 -6.73 -10.99
N CYS A 124 -1.76 -6.04 -11.97
CA CYS A 124 -2.87 -6.50 -12.80
C CYS A 124 -2.35 -7.16 -14.08
N ARG A 125 -2.56 -8.47 -14.19
CA ARG A 125 -2.19 -9.29 -15.36
C ARG A 125 -3.39 -9.57 -16.24
N THR A 126 -3.18 -10.01 -17.47
CA THR A 126 -4.26 -10.22 -18.43
C THR A 126 -5.14 -11.34 -17.93
N ALA A 127 -6.44 -11.08 -17.90
CA ALA A 127 -7.42 -12.14 -17.84
C ALA A 127 -8.30 -12.01 -19.10
N SER A 128 -8.74 -13.16 -19.60
CA SER A 128 -9.34 -13.29 -20.93
C SER A 128 -10.71 -12.62 -21.06
N ALA A 129 -11.30 -12.16 -19.95
CA ALA A 129 -12.62 -11.55 -19.91
C ALA A 129 -12.65 -10.23 -19.11
N ASN A 130 -13.55 -9.34 -19.53
CA ASN A 130 -13.90 -8.13 -18.78
C ASN A 130 -14.50 -8.51 -17.41
N LYS A 131 -14.00 -7.91 -16.32
CA LYS A 131 -14.40 -8.16 -14.91
C LYS A 131 -13.92 -9.49 -14.31
N THR A 132 -12.63 -9.75 -14.43
CA THR A 132 -11.95 -10.92 -13.86
C THR A 132 -11.06 -10.52 -12.69
N ILE A 133 -10.92 -11.43 -11.72
CA ILE A 133 -9.93 -11.28 -10.65
C ILE A 133 -8.55 -11.48 -11.28
N ALA A 134 -7.81 -10.40 -11.43
CA ALA A 134 -6.61 -10.36 -12.25
C ALA A 134 -5.49 -9.49 -11.64
N CYS A 135 -5.77 -8.84 -10.50
CA CYS A 135 -4.85 -7.98 -9.79
C CYS A 135 -4.40 -8.64 -8.48
N TYR A 136 -3.12 -8.99 -8.40
CA TYR A 136 -2.55 -9.74 -7.29
C TYR A 136 -1.40 -8.97 -6.64
N PRO A 137 -1.03 -9.27 -5.39
CA PRO A 137 0.24 -8.81 -4.82
C PRO A 137 1.42 -9.28 -5.67
N ALA A 138 2.62 -8.75 -5.38
CA ALA A 138 3.83 -9.31 -5.95
C ALA A 138 3.94 -10.82 -5.63
N PRO A 139 4.44 -11.66 -6.55
CA PRO A 139 4.70 -13.06 -6.26
C PRO A 139 5.80 -13.17 -5.21
N ALA A 140 5.65 -14.14 -4.30
CA ALA A 140 6.58 -14.29 -3.18
C ALA A 140 7.99 -14.74 -3.57
N GLY A 141 8.14 -15.40 -4.73
CA GLY A 141 9.41 -15.98 -5.16
C GLY A 141 9.94 -17.04 -4.19
N PRO A 142 11.20 -17.49 -4.39
CA PRO A 142 11.86 -18.41 -3.49
C PRO A 142 12.27 -17.73 -2.18
N LYS A 143 12.22 -18.50 -1.10
CA LYS A 143 12.43 -18.02 0.28
C LYS A 143 13.61 -18.74 0.90
N THR A 144 14.29 -18.07 1.83
CA THR A 144 15.34 -18.67 2.66
C THR A 144 15.15 -18.27 4.12
N SER A 145 15.66 -19.10 5.03
CA SER A 145 15.62 -18.86 6.49
C SER A 145 16.75 -17.96 6.97
N SER A 146 17.84 -17.84 6.21
CA SER A 146 19.03 -17.05 6.55
C SER A 146 19.16 -15.79 5.71
N ASN A 147 19.78 -14.75 6.28
CA ASN A 147 20.17 -13.55 5.55
C ASN A 147 21.45 -13.88 4.76
N TRP A 148 21.40 -13.85 3.43
CA TRP A 148 22.56 -14.14 2.56
C TRP A 148 23.48 -12.93 2.36
N GLY A 149 23.10 -11.75 2.85
CA GLY A 149 24.00 -10.60 2.88
C GLY A 149 25.00 -10.72 4.03
N TYR A 150 26.18 -10.10 3.87
CA TYR A 150 27.13 -9.96 4.97
C TYR A 150 26.70 -8.82 5.90
N ALA A 151 26.73 -9.06 7.22
CA ALA A 151 26.37 -8.06 8.21
C ALA A 151 27.20 -6.77 8.01
N GLY A 152 26.52 -5.63 8.07
CA GLY A 152 27.14 -4.33 7.84
C GLY A 152 27.01 -3.79 6.41
N TYR A 153 26.64 -4.61 5.43
CA TYR A 153 26.47 -4.21 4.02
C TYR A 153 25.04 -3.86 3.63
N CYS A 154 24.88 -3.19 2.49
CA CYS A 154 23.59 -2.73 1.97
C CYS A 154 22.62 -3.89 1.67
N THR A 155 23.11 -4.99 1.11
CA THR A 155 22.32 -6.21 0.82
C THR A 155 21.75 -6.82 2.10
N TRP A 156 22.57 -6.98 3.14
CA TRP A 156 22.11 -7.45 4.46
C TRP A 156 21.03 -6.54 5.03
N GLY A 157 21.22 -5.22 4.94
CA GLY A 157 20.23 -4.24 5.41
C GLY A 157 18.89 -4.37 4.68
N ALA A 158 18.93 -4.48 3.35
CA ALA A 158 17.74 -4.66 2.53
C ALA A 158 17.01 -5.98 2.84
N TYR A 159 17.74 -7.09 2.97
CA TYR A 159 17.20 -8.39 3.36
C TYR A 159 16.58 -8.38 4.76
N SER A 160 17.21 -7.71 5.72
CA SER A 160 16.66 -7.55 7.08
C SER A 160 15.32 -6.79 7.06
N ARG A 161 15.19 -5.76 6.22
CA ARG A 161 13.92 -5.04 6.02
C ARG A 161 12.86 -5.90 5.33
N TRP A 162 13.26 -6.66 4.30
CA TRP A 162 12.37 -7.63 3.64
C TRP A 162 11.83 -8.66 4.63
N LYS A 163 12.68 -9.24 5.49
CA LYS A 163 12.28 -10.19 6.54
C LYS A 163 11.35 -9.56 7.56
N SER A 164 11.64 -8.33 7.99
CA SER A 164 10.76 -7.60 8.90
C SER A 164 9.37 -7.36 8.32
N TYR A 165 9.25 -7.21 7.00
CA TYR A 165 7.98 -6.98 6.32
C TYR A 165 7.22 -8.28 6.01
N THR A 166 7.90 -9.25 5.38
CA THR A 166 7.27 -10.47 4.83
C THR A 166 7.32 -11.68 5.77
N GLY A 167 8.13 -11.62 6.82
CA GLY A 167 8.38 -12.76 7.70
C GLY A 167 9.35 -13.81 7.14
N TYR A 168 9.99 -13.62 5.98
CA TYR A 168 11.08 -14.48 5.48
C TYR A 168 12.14 -13.69 4.70
N TYR A 169 13.30 -14.27 4.40
CA TYR A 169 14.27 -13.64 3.51
C TYR A 169 14.03 -14.07 2.07
N PRO A 170 14.17 -13.17 1.07
CA PRO A 170 14.07 -13.56 -0.32
C PRO A 170 15.34 -14.33 -0.69
N ALA A 171 15.21 -15.48 -1.35
CA ALA A 171 16.36 -16.28 -1.77
C ALA A 171 16.97 -15.74 -3.07
N ILE A 172 17.38 -14.48 -3.09
CA ILE A 172 18.11 -13.83 -4.17
C ILE A 172 19.53 -13.54 -3.68
N GLY A 173 20.54 -13.72 -4.53
CA GLY A 173 21.95 -13.51 -4.16
C GLY A 173 22.65 -12.56 -5.13
N GLY A 174 23.97 -12.45 -5.00
CA GLY A 174 24.81 -11.58 -5.80
C GLY A 174 24.98 -10.18 -5.22
N ASP A 175 25.78 -9.37 -5.91
CA ASP A 175 25.98 -7.96 -5.56
C ASP A 175 24.71 -7.16 -5.77
N ALA A 176 24.63 -5.99 -5.14
CA ALA A 176 23.44 -5.14 -5.21
C ALA A 176 23.04 -4.84 -6.66
N ARG A 177 23.98 -4.49 -7.55
CA ARG A 177 23.70 -4.17 -8.98
C ARG A 177 23.09 -5.31 -9.80
N GLN A 178 23.12 -6.54 -9.29
CA GLN A 178 22.58 -7.74 -9.96
C GLN A 178 21.29 -8.23 -9.31
N MET A 179 20.88 -7.63 -8.18
CA MET A 179 19.78 -8.17 -7.39
C MET A 179 18.45 -8.12 -8.12
N ASP A 180 18.22 -7.10 -8.95
CA ASP A 180 17.00 -6.97 -9.77
C ASP A 180 16.95 -8.04 -10.86
N ASP A 181 18.03 -8.26 -11.61
CA ASP A 181 18.11 -9.34 -12.60
C ASP A 181 17.96 -10.72 -11.95
N ASN A 182 18.64 -10.96 -10.83
CA ASN A 182 18.54 -12.20 -10.07
C ASN A 182 17.14 -12.41 -9.48
N ALA A 183 16.49 -11.35 -9.01
CA ALA A 183 15.12 -11.41 -8.52
C ALA A 183 14.14 -11.76 -9.63
N LYS A 184 14.28 -11.11 -10.80
CA LYS A 184 13.47 -11.39 -11.98
C LYS A 184 13.64 -12.83 -12.45
N ALA A 185 14.88 -13.32 -12.52
CA ALA A 185 15.19 -14.70 -12.89
C ALA A 185 14.56 -15.72 -11.91
N LYS A 186 14.41 -15.34 -10.64
CA LYS A 186 13.76 -16.15 -9.60
C LYS A 186 12.25 -15.92 -9.48
N GLY A 187 11.64 -15.22 -10.43
CA GLY A 187 10.18 -15.04 -10.51
C GLY A 187 9.60 -14.01 -9.53
N LEU A 188 10.44 -13.21 -8.87
CA LEU A 188 9.97 -12.05 -8.11
C LEU A 188 9.50 -10.95 -9.07
N TYR A 189 8.64 -10.06 -8.58
CA TYR A 189 8.24 -8.89 -9.35
C TYR A 189 9.26 -7.78 -9.22
N VAL A 190 9.88 -7.43 -10.35
CA VAL A 190 10.77 -6.29 -10.49
C VAL A 190 10.04 -5.22 -11.30
N SER A 191 9.79 -4.09 -10.64
CA SER A 191 9.12 -2.93 -11.19
C SER A 191 10.13 -1.87 -11.63
N THR A 192 9.73 -1.08 -12.63
CA THR A 192 10.49 0.11 -13.08
C THR A 192 10.01 1.41 -12.44
N VAL A 193 8.90 1.37 -11.68
CA VAL A 193 8.38 2.49 -10.88
C VAL A 193 8.59 2.19 -9.39
N PRO A 194 8.77 3.21 -8.52
CA PRO A 194 8.93 2.99 -7.10
C PRO A 194 7.65 2.49 -6.43
N HIS A 195 7.78 1.50 -5.55
CA HIS A 195 6.74 0.99 -4.67
C HIS A 195 7.19 1.17 -3.21
N ALA A 196 6.31 1.59 -2.31
CA ALA A 196 6.60 1.43 -0.88
C ALA A 196 6.60 -0.07 -0.53
N ASN A 197 7.39 -0.47 0.46
CA ASN A 197 7.65 -1.88 0.81
C ASN A 197 8.32 -2.66 -0.34
N SER A 198 9.33 -2.06 -0.96
CA SER A 198 10.15 -2.71 -1.98
C SER A 198 11.63 -2.49 -1.69
N MET A 199 12.49 -3.32 -2.26
CA MET A 199 13.92 -3.00 -2.33
C MET A 199 14.17 -2.16 -3.58
N VAL A 200 14.77 -0.98 -3.40
CA VAL A 200 15.31 -0.19 -4.51
C VAL A 200 16.74 -0.64 -4.78
N VAL A 201 17.01 -1.01 -6.03
CA VAL A 201 18.34 -1.36 -6.52
C VAL A 201 18.87 -0.19 -7.35
N PHE A 202 20.09 0.24 -7.05
CA PHE A 202 20.84 1.24 -7.80
C PHE A 202 21.96 0.54 -8.59
N ASN A 203 21.78 0.44 -9.90
CA ASN A 203 22.67 -0.31 -10.80
C ASN A 203 23.92 0.48 -11.21
N THR A 204 24.45 1.32 -10.30
CA THR A 204 25.62 2.18 -10.55
C THR A 204 26.79 1.83 -9.65
N GLY A 205 28.02 1.92 -10.17
CA GLY A 205 29.24 1.61 -9.44
C GLY A 205 29.60 0.12 -9.45
N THR A 206 30.71 -0.23 -8.83
CA THR A 206 31.30 -1.58 -8.87
C THR A 206 30.35 -2.65 -8.31
N PHE A 207 29.76 -2.40 -7.15
CA PHE A 207 28.86 -3.34 -6.46
C PHE A 207 27.37 -2.98 -6.60
N GLY A 208 27.06 -1.78 -7.08
CA GLY A 208 25.71 -1.21 -6.94
C GLY A 208 25.39 -0.80 -5.51
N HIS A 209 24.13 -0.46 -5.28
CA HIS A 209 23.61 -0.22 -3.93
C HIS A 209 22.16 -0.68 -3.82
N VAL A 210 21.73 -1.08 -2.63
CA VAL A 210 20.34 -1.49 -2.40
C VAL A 210 19.82 -0.93 -1.08
N GLY A 211 18.57 -0.51 -1.08
CA GLY A 211 17.87 -0.01 0.11
C GLY A 211 16.42 -0.46 0.13
N TRP A 212 15.72 -0.18 1.22
CA TRP A 212 14.30 -0.48 1.40
C TRP A 212 13.45 0.78 1.30
N VAL A 213 12.53 0.84 0.33
CA VAL A 213 11.65 1.98 0.10
C VAL A 213 10.55 2.03 1.16
N THR A 214 10.49 3.14 1.88
CA THR A 214 9.52 3.35 2.97
C THR A 214 8.34 4.22 2.53
N LYS A 215 8.52 5.07 1.52
CA LYS A 215 7.49 6.01 1.07
C LYS A 215 7.69 6.35 -0.40
N VAL A 216 6.59 6.54 -1.13
CA VAL A 216 6.57 7.03 -2.52
C VAL A 216 5.57 8.18 -2.61
N TYR A 217 5.91 9.25 -3.32
CA TYR A 217 5.06 10.44 -3.43
C TYR A 217 5.37 11.27 -4.67
N PHE A 218 4.39 12.08 -5.07
CA PHE A 218 4.52 13.06 -6.13
C PHE A 218 4.80 14.44 -5.52
N SER A 219 5.71 15.19 -6.13
CA SER A 219 5.95 16.59 -5.81
C SER A 219 6.32 17.33 -7.08
N SER A 220 5.62 18.42 -7.39
CA SER A 220 5.90 19.28 -8.55
C SER A 220 6.03 18.50 -9.87
N GLY A 221 5.11 17.57 -10.13
CA GLY A 221 5.08 16.75 -11.35
C GLY A 221 6.15 15.66 -11.44
N LYS A 222 6.99 15.49 -10.41
CA LYS A 222 8.04 14.46 -10.34
C LYS A 222 7.70 13.43 -9.26
N VAL A 223 8.23 12.23 -9.42
CA VAL A 223 8.11 11.15 -8.44
C VAL A 223 9.35 11.13 -7.57
N TYR A 224 9.12 11.04 -6.26
CA TYR A 224 10.15 10.87 -5.26
C TYR A 224 9.83 9.66 -4.39
N PHE A 225 10.87 9.15 -3.75
CA PHE A 225 10.73 8.14 -2.72
C PHE A 225 11.71 8.38 -1.59
N ASP A 226 11.33 7.89 -0.41
CA ASP A 226 12.21 7.79 0.75
C ASP A 226 12.60 6.32 0.93
N TYR A 227 13.84 6.07 1.35
CA TYR A 227 14.33 4.73 1.59
C TYR A 227 15.28 4.68 2.78
N VAL A 228 15.44 3.49 3.35
CA VAL A 228 16.42 3.20 4.40
C VAL A 228 17.43 2.19 3.88
N ASP A 229 18.69 2.43 4.13
CA ASP A 229 19.79 1.57 3.72
C ASP A 229 20.82 1.37 4.85
N MET A 230 21.76 0.46 4.59
CA MET A 230 22.95 0.26 5.41
C MET A 230 24.17 0.44 4.52
N ASN A 231 25.28 0.95 5.06
CA ASN A 231 26.51 1.21 4.30
C ASN A 231 26.33 2.19 3.12
N GLY A 232 25.33 3.08 3.19
CA GLY A 232 25.05 4.10 2.17
C GLY A 232 25.84 5.40 2.36
N GLY A 233 27.11 5.29 2.76
CA GLY A 233 28.03 6.42 2.97
C GLY A 233 28.51 7.03 1.66
N SER A 234 29.03 8.25 1.71
CA SER A 234 29.54 8.97 0.54
C SER A 234 31.04 8.82 0.32
N THR A 235 31.74 8.19 1.26
CA THR A 235 33.20 8.07 1.26
C THR A 235 33.60 6.63 1.48
N TRP A 236 34.50 6.13 0.62
CA TRP A 236 35.10 4.82 0.78
C TRP A 236 36.08 4.81 1.95
N VAL A 237 35.94 3.80 2.81
CA VAL A 237 36.96 3.43 3.80
C VAL A 237 37.83 2.32 3.21
N ASN A 238 37.21 1.38 2.49
CA ASN A 238 37.87 0.37 1.69
C ASN A 238 36.98 0.05 0.48
N GLU A 239 37.35 0.58 -0.69
CA GLU A 239 36.57 0.40 -1.92
C GLU A 239 36.61 -1.04 -2.43
N ALA A 240 37.73 -1.74 -2.28
CA ALA A 240 37.87 -3.12 -2.75
C ALA A 240 36.87 -4.07 -2.07
N ASP A 241 36.58 -3.80 -0.79
CA ASP A 241 35.60 -4.55 -0.01
C ASP A 241 34.21 -3.91 -0.01
N GLY A 242 34.01 -2.76 -0.65
CA GLY A 242 32.73 -2.05 -0.65
C GLY A 242 32.35 -1.43 0.71
N ILE A 243 33.32 -1.08 1.56
CA ILE A 243 33.11 -0.50 2.89
C ILE A 243 33.12 1.03 2.82
N THR A 244 32.03 1.66 3.25
CA THR A 244 31.92 3.13 3.36
C THR A 244 32.10 3.62 4.80
N ASN A 245 32.20 4.93 4.99
CA ASN A 245 32.17 5.57 6.33
C ASN A 245 30.86 5.33 7.12
N MET A 246 29.84 4.74 6.49
CA MET A 246 28.57 4.33 7.10
C MET A 246 28.42 2.80 7.19
N PHE A 247 29.52 2.05 7.10
CA PHE A 247 29.50 0.60 7.29
C PHE A 247 28.84 0.23 8.62
N ASN A 248 27.94 -0.77 8.60
CA ASN A 248 27.16 -1.21 9.75
C ASN A 248 26.28 -0.13 10.42
N LYS A 249 25.98 0.96 9.70
CA LYS A 249 25.08 2.03 10.17
C LYS A 249 23.87 2.12 9.26
N TRP A 250 22.69 2.24 9.86
CA TRP A 250 21.46 2.56 9.15
C TRP A 250 21.43 4.04 8.76
N SER A 251 20.94 4.33 7.57
CA SER A 251 20.72 5.69 7.08
C SER A 251 19.36 5.80 6.41
N THR A 252 18.64 6.88 6.68
CA THR A 252 17.43 7.24 5.96
C THR A 252 17.76 8.29 4.91
N LYS A 253 17.30 8.06 3.68
CA LYS A 253 17.45 8.97 2.55
C LYS A 253 16.06 9.43 2.14
N THR A 254 15.87 10.74 2.09
CA THR A 254 14.57 11.35 1.75
C THR A 254 14.64 12.06 0.41
N LYS A 255 13.49 12.21 -0.26
CA LYS A 255 13.37 12.97 -1.51
C LYS A 255 14.30 12.45 -2.61
N LYS A 256 14.51 11.13 -2.68
CA LYS A 256 15.25 10.53 -3.79
C LYS A 256 14.40 10.61 -5.05
N ALA A 257 14.90 11.31 -6.06
CA ALA A 257 14.23 11.38 -7.35
C ALA A 257 14.23 10.00 -8.02
N TRP A 258 13.07 9.60 -8.53
CA TRP A 258 12.95 8.42 -9.37
C TRP A 258 13.68 8.64 -10.69
N ASN A 259 14.53 7.69 -11.05
CA ASN A 259 15.28 7.68 -12.30
C ASN A 259 15.24 6.28 -12.91
N THR A 260 14.53 6.13 -14.02
CA THR A 260 14.37 4.84 -14.70
C THR A 260 15.64 4.32 -15.35
N ALA A 261 16.69 5.14 -15.50
CA ALA A 261 17.92 4.74 -16.17
C ALA A 261 18.79 3.82 -15.29
N ASN A 262 18.63 3.87 -13.96
CA ASN A 262 19.53 3.16 -13.05
C ASN A 262 18.85 2.64 -11.77
N GLN A 263 17.51 2.66 -11.71
CA GLN A 263 16.76 2.17 -10.56
C GLN A 263 15.78 1.09 -10.96
N ALA A 264 15.78 0.00 -10.19
CA ALA A 264 14.78 -1.06 -10.24
C ALA A 264 14.21 -1.30 -8.85
N PHE A 265 12.98 -1.81 -8.78
CA PHE A 265 12.27 -1.99 -7.52
C PHE A 265 11.79 -3.44 -7.40
N ILE A 266 12.42 -4.21 -6.50
CA ILE A 266 12.01 -5.57 -6.19
C ILE A 266 10.87 -5.47 -5.17
N VAL A 267 9.63 -5.64 -5.63
CA VAL A 267 8.43 -5.39 -4.84
C VAL A 267 8.17 -6.58 -3.92
N ALA A 268 8.04 -6.33 -2.62
CA ALA A 268 7.70 -7.39 -1.68
C ALA A 268 6.24 -7.83 -1.88
N PRO A 269 5.94 -9.11 -1.63
CA PRO A 269 4.56 -9.58 -1.53
C PRO A 269 3.89 -9.01 -0.28
N ASP A 270 2.62 -8.65 -0.44
CA ASP A 270 1.71 -8.13 0.59
C ASP A 270 0.68 -9.20 0.99
#